data_AF-A0A947KII7-F1
#
_entry.id   AF-A0A947KII7-F1
#
_cell.length_a   1.000
_cell.length_b   1.000
_cell.length_c   1.000
_cell.angle_alpha   90.00
_cell.angle_beta   90.00
_cell.angle_gamma   90.00
#
_symmetry.space_group_name_H-M   'P 1'
#
loop_
_entity.id
_entity.type
_entity.pdbx_description
1 polymer ?
#
loop_
_entity_poly.entity_id
_entity_poly.type
_entity_poly.pdbx_seq_one_letter_code
_entity_poly.pdbx_strand_id
1 'polypeptide(L)'
;MAKIRPSGGYRDLRSFQIATIIYDATYWFCERFLEPRSRMSDQMVQAARSGRQNIAEGSRASATSSQTELRLMNVARSSLEELLLDYEDFLRHRRLQKWAPDAPEALAVRRIGHNHPSDLSDEQRYALYAKWLDHDDPAMRANALLCLINQANYLLDKQIEALEAQFIEEGGYSEQLAVARLAERNRRRNDHQSDPSDRSDRADRTDPIPSCPKCGKPMALRTAQKGKQTGKQFWGCSGYPECKGLVDI
;
A
#
# COMPACT_ATOMS: atom_id res chain seq x y z
N MET A 1 -1.10 -12.28 21.82
CA MET A 1 0.15 -12.23 21.01
C MET A 1 0.27 -10.86 20.40
N ALA A 2 1.43 -10.21 20.50
CA ALA A 2 1.69 -8.98 19.76
C ALA A 2 1.66 -9.29 18.26
N LYS A 3 1.08 -8.40 17.44
CA LYS A 3 1.16 -8.54 15.98
C LYS A 3 2.63 -8.44 15.55
N ILE A 4 3.04 -9.26 14.59
CA ILE A 4 4.41 -9.23 14.04
C ILE A 4 4.69 -7.89 13.36
N ARG A 5 3.69 -7.33 12.67
CA ARG A 5 3.76 -5.99 12.06
C ARG A 5 2.58 -5.12 12.52
N PRO A 6 2.79 -3.81 12.77
CA PRO A 6 1.71 -2.87 13.03
C PRO A 6 0.84 -2.69 11.77
N SER A 7 -0.45 -2.35 11.95
CA SER A 7 -1.36 -2.02 10.84
C SER A 7 -2.48 -1.08 11.26
N GLY A 8 -3.07 -0.39 10.28
CA GLY A 8 -4.28 0.41 10.50
C GLY A 8 -4.08 1.88 10.92
N GLY A 9 -2.85 2.40 10.89
CA GLY A 9 -2.49 3.79 11.20
C GLY A 9 -2.57 4.76 10.01
N TYR A 10 -3.32 4.43 8.96
CA TYR A 10 -3.33 5.21 7.72
C TYR A 10 -3.83 6.65 7.89
N ARG A 11 -4.61 6.96 8.93
CA ARG A 11 -5.11 8.32 9.17
C ARG A 11 -3.99 9.32 9.49
N ASP A 12 -2.89 8.82 10.02
CA ASP A 12 -1.71 9.63 10.36
C ASP A 12 -0.77 9.78 9.15
N LEU A 13 -0.98 9.00 8.08
CA LEU A 13 -0.19 9.12 6.86
C LEU A 13 -0.51 10.42 6.13
N ARG A 14 0.53 11.19 5.85
CA ARG A 14 0.40 12.42 5.08
C ARG A 14 -0.20 12.19 3.68
N SER A 15 0.17 11.09 3.04
CA SER A 15 -0.38 10.65 1.74
C SER A 15 -1.90 10.47 1.82
N PHE A 16 -2.40 9.81 2.87
CA PHE A 16 -3.84 9.61 3.08
C PHE A 16 -4.58 10.93 3.37
N GLN A 17 -3.98 11.79 4.20
CA GLN A 17 -4.55 13.09 4.54
C GLN A 17 -4.72 13.98 3.30
N ILE A 18 -3.70 14.07 2.45
CA ILE A 18 -3.77 14.84 1.20
C ILE A 18 -4.72 14.18 0.19
N ALA A 19 -4.70 12.85 0.05
CA ALA A 19 -5.63 12.12 -0.80
C ALA A 19 -7.10 12.31 -0.40
N THR A 20 -7.36 12.56 0.90
CA THR A 20 -8.71 12.90 1.38
C THR A 20 -9.15 14.28 0.89
N ILE A 21 -8.29 15.31 0.99
CA ILE A 21 -8.57 16.63 0.41
C ILE A 21 -8.82 16.53 -1.09
N ILE A 22 -7.97 15.77 -1.81
CA ILE A 22 -8.10 15.57 -3.25
C ILE A 22 -9.46 14.95 -3.57
N TYR A 23 -9.88 13.92 -2.82
CA TYR A 23 -11.16 13.27 -3.05
C TYR A 23 -12.35 14.21 -2.88
N ASP A 24 -12.41 14.93 -1.77
CA ASP A 24 -13.52 15.83 -1.45
C ASP A 24 -13.58 17.00 -2.44
N ALA A 25 -12.42 17.63 -2.72
CA ALA A 25 -12.32 18.71 -3.68
C ALA A 25 -12.62 18.25 -5.12
N THR A 26 -12.26 17.03 -5.50
CA THR A 26 -12.61 16.47 -6.81
C THR A 26 -14.11 16.28 -6.94
N TYR A 27 -14.77 15.76 -5.90
CA TYR A 27 -16.21 15.61 -5.88
C TYR A 27 -16.92 16.97 -6.12
N TRP A 28 -16.56 18.00 -5.34
CA TRP A 28 -17.16 19.33 -5.50
C TRP A 28 -16.77 20.04 -6.78
N PHE A 29 -15.56 19.79 -7.30
CA PHE A 29 -15.16 20.28 -8.61
C PHE A 29 -16.04 19.70 -9.72
N CYS A 30 -16.23 18.38 -9.71
CA CYS A 30 -17.07 17.70 -10.69
C CYS A 30 -18.53 18.14 -10.61
N GLU A 31 -19.09 18.25 -9.40
CA GLU A 31 -20.47 18.75 -9.21
C GLU A 31 -20.68 20.16 -9.77
N ARG A 32 -19.65 21.01 -9.73
CA ARG A 32 -19.76 22.42 -10.11
C ARG A 32 -19.40 22.70 -11.57
N PHE A 33 -18.40 22.03 -12.12
CA PHE A 33 -17.79 22.42 -13.41
C PHE A 33 -17.92 21.37 -14.51
N LEU A 34 -18.45 20.19 -14.20
CA LEU A 34 -18.74 19.15 -15.18
C LEU A 34 -20.24 18.94 -15.33
N GLU A 35 -20.63 18.36 -16.46
CA GLU A 35 -22.02 18.01 -16.70
C GLU A 35 -22.46 16.92 -15.70
N PRO A 36 -23.62 17.10 -15.03
CA PRO A 36 -24.12 16.12 -14.08
C PRO A 36 -24.26 14.74 -14.71
N ARG A 37 -23.78 13.70 -14.01
CA ARG A 37 -23.79 12.29 -14.47
C ARG A 37 -23.03 12.05 -15.78
N SER A 38 -22.08 12.92 -16.13
CA SER A 38 -21.16 12.66 -17.22
C SER A 38 -20.17 11.56 -16.86
N ARG A 39 -19.79 10.75 -17.84
CA ARG A 39 -18.78 9.69 -17.65
C ARG A 39 -17.43 10.24 -17.16
N MET A 40 -17.07 11.44 -17.59
CA MET A 40 -15.86 12.13 -17.13
C MET A 40 -15.93 12.44 -15.63
N SER A 41 -17.06 12.97 -15.15
CA SER A 41 -17.27 13.19 -13.71
C SER A 41 -17.12 11.91 -12.91
N ASP A 42 -17.74 10.82 -13.35
CA ASP A 42 -17.66 9.51 -12.67
C ASP A 42 -16.22 8.98 -12.62
N GLN A 43 -15.47 9.10 -13.73
CA GLN A 43 -14.09 8.66 -13.82
C GLN A 43 -13.17 9.44 -12.86
N MET A 44 -13.26 10.77 -12.86
CA MET A 44 -12.45 11.61 -11.97
C MET A 44 -12.75 11.31 -10.50
N VAL A 45 -14.02 11.26 -10.10
CA VAL A 45 -14.42 10.96 -8.72
C VAL A 45 -13.97 9.57 -8.31
N GLN A 46 -14.07 8.58 -9.21
CA GLN A 46 -13.64 7.22 -8.95
C GLN A 46 -12.11 7.10 -8.83
N ALA A 47 -11.35 7.80 -9.67
CA ALA A 47 -9.88 7.84 -9.60
C ALA A 47 -9.43 8.45 -8.25
N ALA A 48 -10.00 9.59 -7.86
CA ALA A 48 -9.73 10.22 -6.57
C ALA A 48 -10.08 9.31 -5.39
N ARG A 49 -11.27 8.68 -5.43
CA ARG A 49 -11.71 7.72 -4.41
C ARG A 49 -10.76 6.53 -4.33
N SER A 50 -10.39 5.96 -5.47
CA SER A 50 -9.49 4.80 -5.57
C SER A 50 -8.14 5.13 -4.96
N GLY A 51 -7.56 6.28 -5.28
CA GLY A 51 -6.31 6.76 -4.70
C GLY A 51 -6.34 6.73 -3.17
N ARG A 52 -7.35 7.36 -2.57
CA ARG A 52 -7.52 7.40 -1.11
C ARG A 52 -7.78 6.03 -0.48
N GLN A 53 -8.68 5.22 -1.05
CA GLN A 53 -9.10 3.94 -0.47
C GLN A 53 -7.96 2.92 -0.47
N ASN A 54 -7.20 2.83 -1.56
CA ASN A 54 -6.07 1.90 -1.66
C ASN A 54 -4.97 2.20 -0.63
N ILE A 55 -4.78 3.47 -0.24
CA ILE A 55 -3.87 3.83 0.86
C ILE A 55 -4.34 3.20 2.19
N ALA A 56 -5.62 3.34 2.50
CA ALA A 56 -6.20 2.78 3.72
C ALA A 56 -6.21 1.25 3.72
N GLU A 57 -6.56 0.63 2.59
CA GLU A 57 -6.58 -0.82 2.42
C GLU A 57 -5.18 -1.41 2.51
N GLY A 58 -4.18 -0.80 1.87
CA GLY A 58 -2.79 -1.24 1.93
C GLY A 58 -2.22 -1.20 3.33
N SER A 59 -2.44 -0.09 4.06
CA SER A 59 -2.02 0.05 5.46
C SER A 59 -2.70 -0.95 6.41
N ARG A 60 -3.87 -1.49 6.06
CA ARG A 60 -4.51 -2.57 6.83
C ARG A 60 -3.94 -3.94 6.45
N ALA A 61 -3.67 -4.15 5.15
CA ALA A 61 -3.07 -5.37 4.63
C ALA A 61 -1.62 -5.58 5.10
N SER A 62 -0.91 -4.53 5.52
CA SER A 62 0.48 -4.61 6.02
C SER A 62 0.68 -5.64 7.15
N ALA A 63 -0.35 -5.87 7.97
CA ALA A 63 -0.31 -6.87 9.05
C ALA A 63 -0.36 -8.33 8.55
N THR A 64 -0.73 -8.56 7.29
CA THR A 64 -0.97 -9.92 6.78
C THR A 64 -0.28 -10.21 5.45
N SER A 65 0.11 -9.18 4.68
CA SER A 65 0.79 -9.34 3.39
C SER A 65 1.50 -8.07 2.93
N SER A 66 2.83 -8.08 3.01
CA SER A 66 3.69 -7.02 2.45
C SER A 66 3.48 -6.85 0.95
N GLN A 67 3.25 -7.95 0.21
CA GLN A 67 3.02 -7.89 -1.23
C GLN A 67 1.71 -7.19 -1.58
N THR A 68 0.66 -7.43 -0.78
CA THR A 68 -0.64 -6.79 -0.97
C THR A 68 -0.55 -5.31 -0.64
N GLU A 69 0.13 -4.94 0.45
CA GLU A 69 0.39 -3.54 0.81
C GLU A 69 1.09 -2.79 -0.34
N LEU A 70 2.21 -3.33 -0.85
CA LEU A 70 2.95 -2.73 -1.95
C LEU A 70 2.10 -2.59 -3.23
N ARG A 71 1.30 -3.61 -3.56
CA ARG A 71 0.39 -3.55 -4.72
C ARG A 71 -0.64 -2.44 -4.56
N LEU A 72 -1.26 -2.31 -3.39
CA LEU A 72 -2.28 -1.30 -3.14
C LEU A 72 -1.68 0.11 -3.13
N MET A 73 -0.46 0.31 -2.64
CA MET A 73 0.24 1.60 -2.77
C MET A 73 0.46 1.97 -4.24
N ASN A 74 0.87 1.01 -5.07
CA ASN A 74 1.02 1.23 -6.51
C ASN A 74 -0.32 1.59 -7.18
N VAL A 75 -1.41 0.88 -6.85
CA VAL A 75 -2.75 1.22 -7.37
C VAL A 75 -3.16 2.63 -6.93
N ALA A 76 -2.91 3.00 -5.66
CA ALA A 76 -3.21 4.34 -5.17
C ALA A 76 -2.47 5.41 -5.99
N ARG A 77 -1.18 5.22 -6.24
CA ARG A 77 -0.39 6.11 -7.09
C ARG A 77 -1.01 6.17 -8.49
N SER A 78 -1.18 5.04 -9.17
CA SER A 78 -1.72 5.03 -10.54
C SER A 78 -3.08 5.73 -10.64
N SER A 79 -3.98 5.54 -9.68
CA SER A 79 -5.27 6.23 -9.66
C SER A 79 -5.14 7.75 -9.53
N LEU A 80 -4.17 8.24 -8.75
CA LEU A 80 -3.93 9.68 -8.65
C LEU A 80 -3.20 10.24 -9.89
N GLU A 81 -2.38 9.44 -10.58
CA GLU A 81 -1.81 9.80 -11.88
C GLU A 81 -2.90 9.92 -12.97
N GLU A 82 -3.87 9.00 -12.99
CA GLU A 82 -5.03 9.11 -13.89
C GLU A 82 -5.80 10.40 -13.64
N LEU A 83 -6.09 10.71 -12.37
CA LEU A 83 -6.76 11.95 -11.98
C LEU A 83 -5.95 13.21 -12.36
N LEU A 84 -4.62 13.16 -12.25
CA LEU A 84 -3.75 14.25 -12.67
C LEU A 84 -3.97 14.57 -14.15
N LEU A 85 -3.96 13.54 -15.00
CA LEU A 85 -4.18 13.68 -16.44
C LEU A 85 -5.58 14.23 -16.74
N ASP A 86 -6.61 13.82 -15.99
CA ASP A 86 -7.96 14.35 -16.14
C ASP A 86 -8.03 15.87 -15.89
N TYR A 87 -7.31 16.39 -14.88
CA TYR A 87 -7.23 17.83 -14.63
C TYR A 87 -6.42 18.58 -15.69
N GLU A 88 -5.33 17.99 -16.19
CA GLU A 88 -4.56 18.57 -17.30
C GLU A 88 -5.40 18.67 -18.56
N ASP A 89 -6.18 17.62 -18.86
CA ASP A 89 -7.11 17.57 -19.97
C ASP A 89 -8.26 18.58 -19.78
N PHE A 90 -8.80 18.70 -18.57
CA PHE A 90 -9.81 19.72 -18.27
C PHE A 90 -9.32 21.12 -18.63
N LEU A 91 -8.12 21.49 -18.19
CA LEU A 91 -7.51 22.79 -18.47
C LEU A 91 -7.26 22.97 -19.97
N ARG A 92 -6.63 21.97 -20.61
CA ARG A 92 -6.25 21.99 -22.02
C ARG A 92 -7.47 22.10 -22.94
N HIS A 93 -8.50 21.27 -22.73
CA HIS A 93 -9.71 21.26 -23.55
C HIS A 93 -10.50 22.57 -23.44
N ARG A 94 -10.38 23.30 -22.33
CA ARG A 94 -11.06 24.58 -22.08
C ARG A 94 -10.17 25.80 -22.32
N ARG A 95 -8.93 25.61 -22.79
CA ARG A 95 -7.93 26.68 -23.00
C ARG A 95 -7.67 27.52 -21.75
N LEU A 96 -7.72 26.88 -20.58
CA LEU A 96 -7.40 27.51 -19.30
C LEU A 96 -5.91 27.36 -19.01
N GLN A 97 -5.33 28.38 -18.39
CA GLN A 97 -3.89 28.40 -18.13
C GLN A 97 -3.53 27.40 -17.03
N LYS A 98 -2.58 26.51 -17.34
CA LYS A 98 -1.90 25.69 -16.32
C LYS A 98 -0.81 26.53 -15.67
N TRP A 99 -0.71 26.49 -14.34
CA TRP A 99 0.35 27.18 -13.62
C TRP A 99 1.71 26.57 -13.95
N ALA A 100 2.70 27.45 -14.15
CA ALA A 100 4.09 27.04 -14.16
C ALA A 100 4.49 26.45 -12.79
N PRO A 101 5.45 25.52 -12.73
CA PRO A 101 5.87 24.91 -11.47
C PRO A 101 6.37 25.91 -10.41
N ASP A 102 6.86 27.07 -10.82
CA ASP A 102 7.39 28.15 -10.00
C ASP A 102 6.41 29.33 -9.83
N ALA A 103 5.18 29.21 -10.34
CA ALA A 103 4.15 30.23 -10.18
C ALA A 103 3.88 30.49 -8.68
N PRO A 104 3.69 31.76 -8.25
CA PRO A 104 3.45 32.11 -6.86
C PRO A 104 2.32 31.30 -6.20
N GLU A 105 1.23 31.06 -6.93
CA GLU A 105 0.08 30.29 -6.48
C GLU A 105 0.43 28.81 -6.27
N ALA A 106 1.16 28.20 -7.22
CA ALA A 106 1.61 26.82 -7.12
C ALA A 106 2.55 26.63 -5.91
N LEU A 107 3.49 27.57 -5.71
CA LEU A 107 4.39 27.56 -4.56
C LEU A 107 3.65 27.76 -3.23
N ALA A 108 2.62 28.61 -3.21
CA ALA A 108 1.82 28.86 -2.02
C ALA A 108 1.03 27.61 -1.59
N VAL A 109 0.35 26.92 -2.52
CA VAL A 109 -0.31 25.63 -2.25
C VAL A 109 0.72 24.62 -1.73
N ARG A 110 1.88 24.54 -2.40
CA ARG A 110 2.90 23.56 -2.04
C ARG A 110 3.48 23.76 -0.63
N ARG A 111 3.65 25.02 -0.22
CA ARG A 111 4.20 25.39 1.09
C ARG A 111 3.31 24.93 2.24
N ILE A 112 1.99 24.98 2.07
CA ILE A 112 1.03 24.46 3.07
C ILE A 112 1.25 22.97 3.27
N GLY A 113 1.43 22.23 2.18
CA GLY A 113 1.71 20.79 2.21
C GLY A 113 2.92 20.43 3.07
N HIS A 114 3.97 21.26 3.01
CA HIS A 114 5.27 21.06 3.66
C HIS A 114 5.27 21.37 5.17
N ASN A 115 4.50 22.38 5.62
CA ASN A 115 4.54 22.90 6.99
C ASN A 115 3.32 22.49 7.84
N HIS A 116 2.62 21.43 7.45
CA HIS A 116 1.31 21.13 8.01
C HIS A 116 1.37 20.37 9.34
N PRO A 117 0.64 20.79 10.38
CA PRO A 117 0.51 20.05 11.65
C PRO A 117 -0.18 18.70 11.47
N SER A 118 0.35 17.62 12.05
CA SER A 118 -0.19 16.26 11.86
C SER A 118 -1.56 16.03 12.50
N ASP A 119 -1.97 16.89 13.42
CA ASP A 119 -3.09 16.74 14.37
C ASP A 119 -4.37 17.48 13.98
N LEU A 120 -4.42 18.09 12.80
CA LEU A 120 -5.64 18.76 12.31
C LEU A 120 -6.74 17.76 11.92
N SER A 121 -8.00 18.13 12.16
CA SER A 121 -9.15 17.42 11.59
C SER A 121 -9.16 17.56 10.06
N ASP A 122 -9.95 16.71 9.38
CA ASP A 122 -10.09 16.78 7.92
C ASP A 122 -10.66 18.14 7.47
N GLU A 123 -11.61 18.70 8.22
CA GLU A 123 -12.20 20.02 7.97
C GLU A 123 -11.18 21.16 8.14
N GLN A 124 -10.42 21.15 9.25
CA GLN A 124 -9.38 22.15 9.49
C GLN A 124 -8.28 22.10 8.42
N ARG A 125 -7.92 20.88 7.99
CA ARG A 125 -6.95 20.66 6.93
C ARG A 125 -7.45 21.17 5.58
N TYR A 126 -8.72 20.91 5.22
CA TYR A 126 -9.33 21.44 4.01
C TYR A 126 -9.35 22.98 4.01
N ALA A 127 -9.70 23.59 5.16
CA ALA A 127 -9.79 25.04 5.31
C ALA A 127 -8.48 25.78 4.94
N LEU A 128 -7.31 25.14 5.11
CA LEU A 128 -6.03 25.71 4.68
C LEU A 128 -5.94 25.94 3.16
N TYR A 129 -6.67 25.13 2.38
CA TYR A 129 -6.68 25.19 0.92
C TYR A 129 -7.94 25.84 0.35
N ALA A 130 -8.94 26.16 1.18
CA ALA A 130 -10.23 26.71 0.78
C ALA A 130 -10.10 27.92 -0.16
N LYS A 131 -9.10 28.79 0.07
CA LYS A 131 -8.78 29.93 -0.81
C LYS A 131 -8.70 29.55 -2.29
N TRP A 132 -8.14 28.38 -2.62
CA TRP A 132 -8.02 27.90 -3.99
C TRP A 132 -9.12 26.89 -4.34
N LEU A 133 -9.45 25.96 -3.44
CA LEU A 133 -10.36 24.86 -3.73
C LEU A 133 -11.83 25.27 -3.77
N ASP A 134 -12.19 26.40 -3.14
CA ASP A 134 -13.54 26.96 -3.16
C ASP A 134 -13.68 28.14 -4.13
N HIS A 135 -12.61 28.48 -4.86
CA HIS A 135 -12.58 29.63 -5.77
C HIS A 135 -13.58 29.49 -6.94
N ASP A 136 -14.21 30.58 -7.40
CA ASP A 136 -15.22 30.48 -8.47
C ASP A 136 -14.63 30.13 -9.85
N ASP A 137 -13.38 30.51 -10.11
CA ASP A 137 -12.63 30.14 -11.32
C ASP A 137 -12.22 28.66 -11.30
N PRO A 138 -12.67 27.84 -12.29
CA PRO A 138 -12.27 26.44 -12.40
C PRO A 138 -10.76 26.25 -12.64
N ALA A 139 -10.08 27.20 -13.28
CA ALA A 139 -8.63 27.10 -13.50
C ALA A 139 -7.87 27.16 -12.17
N MET A 140 -8.30 28.02 -11.25
CA MET A 140 -7.72 28.12 -9.90
C MET A 140 -7.83 26.79 -9.14
N ARG A 141 -9.03 26.19 -9.13
CA ARG A 141 -9.26 24.90 -8.45
C ARG A 141 -8.47 23.76 -9.08
N ALA A 142 -8.55 23.62 -10.41
CA ALA A 142 -7.87 22.54 -11.13
C ALA A 142 -6.34 22.61 -10.94
N ASN A 143 -5.74 23.81 -11.00
CA ASN A 143 -4.31 23.95 -10.76
C ASN A 143 -3.90 23.67 -9.31
N ALA A 144 -4.72 24.05 -8.32
CA ALA A 144 -4.46 23.69 -6.93
C ALA A 144 -4.55 22.16 -6.72
N LEU A 145 -5.52 21.50 -7.35
CA LEU A 145 -5.65 20.04 -7.36
C LEU A 145 -4.45 19.36 -8.01
N LEU A 146 -3.95 19.86 -9.14
CA LEU A 146 -2.70 19.38 -9.74
C LEU A 146 -1.52 19.46 -8.77
N CYS A 147 -1.41 20.54 -7.99
CA CYS A 147 -0.36 20.67 -6.98
C CYS A 147 -0.50 19.62 -5.87
N LEU A 148 -1.71 19.43 -5.34
CA LEU A 148 -1.98 18.43 -4.28
C LEU A 148 -1.74 17.01 -4.77
N ILE A 149 -2.17 16.67 -6.00
CA ILE A 149 -1.96 15.34 -6.59
C ILE A 149 -0.47 15.05 -6.78
N ASN A 150 0.32 16.01 -7.27
CA ASN A 150 1.76 15.85 -7.37
C ASN A 150 2.42 15.61 -6.00
N GLN A 151 1.95 16.28 -4.94
CA GLN A 151 2.44 16.03 -3.58
C GLN A 151 2.07 14.64 -3.08
N ALA A 152 0.83 14.21 -3.30
CA ALA A 152 0.39 12.87 -2.92
C ALA A 152 1.19 11.80 -3.67
N ASN A 153 1.40 11.95 -4.98
CA ASN A 153 2.22 11.05 -5.78
C ASN A 153 3.67 10.98 -5.28
N TYR A 154 4.29 12.11 -4.98
CA TYR A 154 5.64 12.12 -4.39
C TYR A 154 5.71 11.35 -3.06
N LEU A 155 4.72 11.56 -2.17
CA LEU A 155 4.66 10.84 -0.89
C LEU A 155 4.43 9.34 -1.09
N LEU A 156 3.59 8.96 -2.06
CA LEU A 156 3.34 7.55 -2.39
C LEU A 156 4.58 6.90 -2.98
N ASP A 157 5.30 7.57 -3.87
CA ASP A 157 6.57 7.06 -4.42
C ASP A 157 7.58 6.83 -3.29
N LYS A 158 7.71 7.76 -2.33
CA LYS A 158 8.56 7.56 -1.14
C LYS A 158 8.10 6.43 -0.23
N GLN A 159 6.80 6.25 -0.08
CA GLN A 159 6.24 5.15 0.71
C GLN A 159 6.49 3.80 0.01
N ILE A 160 6.35 3.73 -1.32
CA ILE A 160 6.65 2.54 -2.12
C ILE A 160 8.13 2.18 -2.04
N GLU A 161 9.02 3.15 -2.26
CA GLU A 161 10.48 2.97 -2.13
C GLU A 161 10.85 2.40 -0.75
N ALA A 162 10.25 2.95 0.32
CA ALA A 162 10.49 2.48 1.69
C ALA A 162 9.97 1.05 1.94
N LEU A 163 8.80 0.71 1.41
CA LEU A 163 8.24 -0.64 1.52
C LEU A 163 9.08 -1.67 0.75
N GLU A 164 9.59 -1.31 -0.43
CA GLU A 164 10.48 -2.16 -1.22
C GLU A 164 11.81 -2.39 -0.50
N ALA A 165 12.42 -1.33 0.03
CA ALA A 165 13.64 -1.44 0.83
C ALA A 165 13.44 -2.34 2.06
N GLN A 166 12.34 -2.14 2.81
CA GLN A 166 12.01 -2.99 3.96
C GLN A 166 11.80 -4.45 3.55
N PHE A 167 11.17 -4.69 2.39
CA PHE A 167 10.98 -6.05 1.89
C PHE A 167 12.31 -6.74 1.55
N ILE A 168 13.28 -6.00 1.01
CA ILE A 168 14.62 -6.50 0.69
C ILE A 168 15.42 -6.80 1.97
N GLU A 169 15.37 -5.91 2.97
CA GLU A 169 16.18 -6.01 4.20
C GLU A 169 15.61 -6.99 5.21
N GLU A 170 14.30 -6.95 5.46
CA GLU A 170 13.64 -7.71 6.54
C GLU A 170 12.89 -8.95 6.04
N GLY A 171 12.81 -9.13 4.72
CA GLY A 171 11.98 -10.14 4.09
C GLY A 171 10.48 -9.83 4.14
N GLY A 172 9.70 -10.71 3.52
CA GLY A 172 8.24 -10.61 3.51
C GLY A 172 7.58 -11.07 4.81
N TYR A 173 6.33 -10.67 5.04
CA TYR A 173 5.53 -11.15 6.18
C TYR A 173 5.49 -12.70 6.32
N SER A 174 5.39 -13.42 5.21
CA SER A 174 5.40 -14.90 5.21
C SER A 174 6.73 -15.49 5.68
N GLU A 175 7.84 -14.84 5.37
CA GLU A 175 9.19 -15.26 5.79
C GLU A 175 9.37 -15.00 7.28
N GLN A 176 8.94 -13.83 7.76
CA GLN A 176 8.94 -13.49 9.19
C GLN A 176 8.08 -14.47 10.00
N LEU A 177 6.90 -14.86 9.49
CA LEU A 177 6.06 -15.90 10.09
C LEU A 177 6.77 -17.26 10.15
N ALA A 178 7.49 -17.64 9.08
CA ALA A 178 8.23 -18.90 9.05
C ALA A 178 9.36 -18.91 10.10
N VAL A 179 10.09 -17.81 10.25
CA VAL A 179 11.11 -17.63 11.29
C VAL A 179 10.50 -17.72 12.68
N ALA A 180 9.39 -17.00 12.94
CA ALA A 180 8.70 -17.02 14.23
C ALA A 180 8.20 -18.43 14.59
N ARG A 181 7.66 -19.18 13.61
CA ARG A 181 7.25 -20.58 13.80
C ARG A 181 8.41 -21.48 14.19
N LEU A 182 9.59 -21.32 13.57
CA LEU A 182 10.77 -22.10 13.89
C LEU A 182 11.30 -21.79 15.30
N ALA A 183 11.29 -20.52 15.70
CA ALA A 183 11.69 -20.10 17.04
C ALA A 183 10.78 -20.70 18.12
N GLU A 184 9.46 -20.65 17.93
CA GLU A 184 8.49 -21.24 18.86
C GLU A 184 8.66 -22.77 18.95
N ARG A 185 8.92 -23.45 17.83
CA ARG A 185 9.20 -24.89 17.83
C ARG A 185 10.46 -25.23 18.64
N ASN A 186 11.52 -24.44 18.50
CA ASN A 186 12.75 -24.62 19.26
C ASN A 186 12.53 -24.36 20.76
N ARG A 187 11.73 -23.35 21.11
CA ARG A 187 11.38 -23.06 22.51
C ARG A 187 10.65 -24.24 23.15
N ARG A 188 9.60 -24.75 22.49
CA ARG A 188 8.84 -25.92 22.97
C ARG A 188 9.72 -27.16 23.15
N ARG A 189 10.65 -27.40 22.23
CA ARG A 189 11.61 -28.50 22.34
C ARG A 189 12.53 -28.35 23.55
N ASN A 190 13.00 -27.14 23.83
CA ASN A 190 13.84 -26.87 24.99
C ASN A 190 13.05 -26.98 26.31
N ASP A 191 11.79 -26.50 26.34
CA ASP A 191 10.90 -26.60 27.51
C ASP A 191 10.58 -28.09 27.87
N HIS A 192 10.43 -28.97 26.87
CA HIS A 192 10.21 -30.42 27.09
C HIS A 192 11.51 -31.19 27.39
N GLN A 193 12.70 -30.62 27.17
CA GLN A 193 13.97 -31.25 27.54
C GLN A 193 14.35 -31.05 29.01
N SER A 194 13.66 -30.16 29.74
CA SER A 194 13.90 -29.89 31.16
C SER A 194 13.22 -30.86 32.13
N ASP A 195 12.35 -31.78 31.68
CA ASP A 195 11.73 -32.81 32.53
C ASP A 195 12.09 -34.23 32.05
N PRO A 196 13.10 -34.88 32.65
CA PRO A 196 13.55 -36.23 32.26
C PRO A 196 12.53 -37.34 32.56
N SER A 197 11.42 -37.04 33.23
CA SER A 197 10.49 -38.04 33.75
C SER A 197 9.28 -38.31 32.86
N ASP A 198 8.99 -37.46 31.87
CA ASP A 198 7.80 -37.63 31.03
C ASP A 198 8.08 -38.42 29.74
N ARG A 199 7.92 -39.74 29.82
CA ARG A 199 8.02 -40.67 28.68
C ARG A 199 6.69 -40.83 27.93
N SER A 200 5.72 -39.92 28.08
CA SER A 200 4.38 -40.13 27.52
C SER A 200 4.10 -39.51 26.14
N ASP A 201 4.99 -38.68 25.57
CA ASP A 201 4.67 -37.99 24.32
C ASP A 201 5.21 -38.65 23.05
N ARG A 202 4.59 -39.76 22.66
CA ARG A 202 4.72 -40.36 21.31
C ARG A 202 3.55 -39.99 20.38
N ALA A 203 2.83 -38.92 20.66
CA ALA A 203 1.64 -38.53 19.90
C ALA A 203 1.59 -37.03 19.57
N ASP A 204 2.64 -36.46 18.96
CA ASP A 204 2.52 -35.19 18.23
C ASP A 204 3.04 -35.35 16.80
N ARG A 205 2.22 -36.04 15.99
CA ARG A 205 2.29 -36.01 14.53
C ARG A 205 1.29 -34.96 14.04
N THR A 206 1.68 -33.70 14.09
CA THR A 206 1.10 -32.68 13.22
C THR A 206 2.20 -32.19 12.27
N ASP A 207 1.94 -32.42 10.98
CA ASP A 207 2.83 -32.45 9.81
C ASP A 207 4.19 -31.74 9.92
N PRO A 208 5.31 -32.49 9.98
CA PRO A 208 6.63 -31.90 9.94
C PRO A 208 6.85 -31.33 8.54
N ILE A 209 7.02 -30.00 8.45
CA ILE A 209 7.61 -29.37 7.27
C ILE A 209 8.87 -30.19 6.90
N PRO A 210 8.88 -30.87 5.74
CA PRO A 210 9.95 -31.79 5.43
C PRO A 210 11.25 -31.03 5.22
N SER A 211 12.37 -31.66 5.58
CA SER A 211 13.69 -31.15 5.22
C SER A 211 13.97 -31.49 3.76
N CYS A 212 14.66 -30.59 3.05
CA CYS A 212 14.97 -30.80 1.65
C CYS A 212 15.84 -32.05 1.48
N PRO A 213 15.45 -33.02 0.63
CA PRO A 213 16.21 -34.26 0.44
C PRO A 213 17.59 -34.03 -0.21
N LYS A 214 17.83 -32.84 -0.78
CA LYS A 214 19.11 -32.50 -1.44
C LYS A 214 20.10 -31.75 -0.56
N CYS A 215 19.64 -30.94 0.39
CA CYS A 215 20.53 -30.04 1.15
C CYS A 215 20.17 -29.89 2.63
N GLY A 216 19.13 -30.56 3.11
CA GLY A 216 18.69 -30.49 4.51
C GLY A 216 18.01 -29.18 4.93
N LYS A 217 18.08 -28.11 4.11
CA LYS A 217 17.38 -26.84 4.39
C LYS A 217 15.85 -27.04 4.47
N PRO A 218 15.12 -26.22 5.25
CA PRO A 218 13.66 -26.33 5.36
C PRO A 218 12.98 -26.12 4.01
N MET A 219 11.81 -26.73 3.81
CA MET A 219 11.02 -26.60 2.59
C MET A 219 9.88 -25.60 2.76
N ALA A 220 9.52 -24.91 1.68
CA ALA A 220 8.42 -23.96 1.60
C ALA A 220 7.27 -24.56 0.78
N LEU A 221 6.03 -24.37 1.22
CA LEU A 221 4.84 -24.79 0.49
C LEU A 221 4.67 -23.92 -0.74
N ARG A 222 4.63 -24.50 -1.93
CA ARG A 222 4.49 -23.80 -3.20
C ARG A 222 3.34 -24.39 -4.00
N THR A 223 2.68 -23.56 -4.79
CA THR A 223 1.63 -23.99 -5.71
C THR A 223 2.15 -23.96 -7.14
N ALA A 224 1.98 -25.04 -7.88
CA ALA A 224 2.38 -25.09 -9.28
C ALA A 224 1.54 -24.10 -10.11
N GLN A 225 2.21 -23.16 -10.77
CA GLN A 225 1.55 -22.11 -11.56
C GLN A 225 1.41 -22.47 -13.05
N LYS A 226 2.13 -23.48 -13.55
CA LYS A 226 2.15 -23.88 -14.97
C LYS A 226 2.27 -25.39 -15.12
N GLY A 227 1.67 -25.96 -16.17
CA GLY A 227 1.75 -27.38 -16.53
C GLY A 227 0.60 -28.24 -16.02
N LYS A 228 0.71 -29.58 -16.17
CA LYS A 228 -0.37 -30.54 -15.84
C LYS A 228 -0.75 -30.58 -14.36
N GLN A 229 0.10 -30.08 -13.46
CA GLN A 229 -0.13 -30.05 -12.02
C GLN A 229 -0.55 -28.65 -11.52
N THR A 230 -0.97 -27.75 -12.42
CA THR A 230 -1.37 -26.38 -12.04
C THR A 230 -2.42 -26.40 -10.94
N GLY A 231 -2.20 -25.62 -9.90
CA GLY A 231 -3.06 -25.56 -8.71
C GLY A 231 -2.71 -26.57 -7.61
N LYS A 232 -1.89 -27.59 -7.87
CA LYS A 232 -1.43 -28.51 -6.83
C LYS A 232 -0.31 -27.90 -5.99
N GLN A 233 -0.34 -28.21 -4.70
CA GLN A 233 0.68 -27.81 -3.74
C GLN A 233 1.79 -28.84 -3.67
N PHE A 234 3.03 -28.38 -3.46
CA PHE A 234 4.20 -29.21 -3.24
C PHE A 234 5.17 -28.47 -2.31
N TRP A 235 6.07 -29.22 -1.67
CA TRP A 235 7.17 -28.65 -0.90
C TRP A 235 8.34 -28.37 -1.85
N GLY A 236 8.79 -27.11 -1.93
CA GLY A 236 10.00 -26.70 -2.64
C GLY A 236 11.09 -26.23 -1.68
N CYS A 237 12.35 -26.54 -1.94
CA CYS A 237 13.46 -26.08 -1.10
C CYS A 237 13.46 -24.54 -0.94
N SER A 238 13.69 -24.06 0.29
CA SER A 238 13.87 -22.63 0.57
C SER A 238 15.09 -22.03 -0.16
N GLY A 239 16.11 -22.83 -0.48
CA GLY A 239 17.30 -22.41 -1.22
C GLY A 239 17.14 -22.37 -2.74
N TYR A 240 15.93 -22.37 -3.29
CA TYR A 240 15.72 -22.18 -4.73
C TYR A 240 16.14 -20.76 -5.16
N PRO A 241 16.84 -20.56 -6.29
CA PRO A 241 17.06 -21.49 -7.41
C PRO A 241 18.27 -22.43 -7.27
N GLU A 242 19.15 -22.18 -6.30
CA GLU A 242 20.42 -22.94 -6.12
C GLU A 242 20.17 -24.40 -5.74
N CYS A 243 19.12 -24.68 -4.97
CA CYS A 243 18.67 -26.02 -4.63
C CYS A 243 17.27 -26.30 -5.17
N LYS A 244 17.18 -27.19 -6.16
CA LYS A 244 15.92 -27.65 -6.77
C LYS A 244 15.40 -28.91 -6.09
N GLY A 245 15.39 -28.94 -4.77
CA GLY A 245 14.78 -30.02 -4.00
C GLY A 245 13.26 -29.88 -3.96
N LEU A 246 12.55 -30.97 -4.19
CA LEU A 246 11.10 -31.05 -4.24
C LEU A 246 10.63 -32.30 -3.48
N VAL A 247 9.49 -32.18 -2.80
CA VAL A 247 8.76 -33.27 -2.16
C VAL A 247 7.28 -33.01 -2.45
N ASP A 248 6.60 -34.00 -3.02
CA ASP A 248 5.16 -33.90 -3.28
C ASP A 248 4.36 -34.00 -1.97
N ILE A 249 3.15 -33.43 -1.97
CA ILE A 249 2.18 -33.50 -0.87
C ILE A 249 1.12 -34.53 -1.21
#